data_AF-A0A521IGF7-F1
#
_entry.id   AF-A0A521IGF7-F1
#
_cell.length_a   1.000
_cell.length_b   1.000
_cell.length_c   1.000
_cell.angle_alpha   90.00
_cell.angle_beta   90.00
_cell.angle_gamma   90.00
#
_symmetry.space_group_name_H-M   'P 1'
#
loop_
_entity.id
_entity.type
_entity.pdbx_description
1 polymer ?
#
loop_
_entity_poly.entity_id
_entity_poly.type
_entity_poly.pdbx_seq_one_letter_code
_entity_poly.pdbx_strand_id
1 'polypeptide(L)'
;MKKRLLLLMIMISLLLVSCRSAKELSVFQTPSWTDTVEGRANQVFFHGEGRGLDPYRALFARIEEAIGSELDRRYLGELIDTGRIEDLGLMITNQYRTGEEIVLQARASEELVDRLRTTLAKERQDRIDQIEELLRQANLAYKANDDTKTITRYLEAAMVASSGPVGEKRYEPEVLVAEAIRYIEPLEFFLTRSERSYARTTVILRRRTRLLAPRVLHASISATYEAYNALGALYEDTLYFNSHETGQLFFDPLNAAMKREGVITFFLDLEIPPLAQDLVLQVEEALKKVSIEFPYALSNALGPGSIGLSLEEYSISGDLLPSSYAKTAFSEGSKRDGIPILDVVLERAAESELE
;
A
#
# COMPACT_ATOMS: atom_id res chain seq x y z
N MET A 1 19.51 71.46 -43.92
CA MET A 1 19.19 70.39 -44.89
C MET A 1 20.18 69.20 -44.88
N LYS A 2 21.48 69.38 -44.57
CA LYS A 2 22.47 68.27 -44.60
C LYS A 2 22.28 67.14 -43.55
N LYS A 3 21.70 67.41 -42.38
CA LYS A 3 21.49 66.39 -41.32
C LYS A 3 20.36 65.39 -41.61
N ARG A 4 19.32 65.79 -42.36
CA ARG A 4 18.20 64.89 -42.74
C ARG A 4 18.59 63.92 -43.86
N LEU A 5 19.48 64.33 -44.75
CA LEU A 5 20.00 63.48 -45.83
C LEU A 5 20.92 62.37 -45.30
N LEU A 6 21.70 62.66 -44.25
CA LEU A 6 22.58 61.69 -43.59
C LEU A 6 21.78 60.59 -42.88
N LEU A 7 20.69 60.96 -42.22
CA LEU A 7 19.78 60.03 -41.55
C LEU A 7 19.04 59.12 -42.54
N LEU A 8 18.70 59.63 -43.72
CA LEU A 8 18.08 58.84 -44.78
C LEU A 8 19.05 57.83 -45.40
N MET A 9 20.30 58.22 -45.62
CA MET A 9 21.35 57.33 -46.14
C MET A 9 21.70 56.20 -45.16
N ILE A 10 21.70 56.48 -43.85
CA ILE A 10 21.94 55.47 -42.82
C ILE A 10 20.76 54.48 -42.72
N MET A 11 19.51 54.96 -42.81
CA MET A 11 18.30 54.10 -42.81
C MET A 11 18.22 53.18 -44.04
N ILE A 12 18.60 53.66 -45.22
CA ILE A 12 18.63 52.84 -46.45
C ILE A 12 19.71 51.75 -46.36
N SER A 13 20.84 52.05 -45.71
CA SER A 13 21.92 51.07 -45.51
C SER A 13 21.54 49.99 -44.50
N LEU A 14 20.76 50.35 -43.46
CA LEU A 14 20.21 49.40 -42.48
C LEU A 14 19.11 48.50 -43.09
N LEU A 15 18.27 49.02 -43.97
CA LEU A 15 17.25 48.22 -44.67
C LEU A 15 17.84 47.24 -45.69
N LEU A 16 19.02 47.53 -46.27
CA LEU A 16 19.69 46.63 -47.23
C LEU A 16 20.50 45.51 -46.57
N VAL A 17 20.88 45.65 -45.29
CA VAL A 17 21.53 44.57 -44.51
C VAL A 17 20.51 43.54 -44.01
N SER A 18 19.28 43.96 -43.71
CA SER A 18 18.18 43.05 -43.30
C SER A 18 17.64 42.15 -44.41
N CYS A 19 18.01 42.38 -45.69
CA CYS A 19 17.60 41.54 -46.82
C CYS A 19 18.65 40.51 -47.27
N ARG A 20 19.83 40.45 -46.62
CA ARG A 20 20.89 39.46 -46.95
C ARG A 20 20.95 38.25 -46.03
N SER A 21 20.11 38.19 -44.98
CA SER A 21 20.03 37.04 -44.06
C SER A 21 18.89 36.05 -44.39
N ALA A 22 18.24 36.18 -45.55
CA ALA A 22 17.16 35.29 -46.01
C ALA A 22 17.58 34.41 -47.21
N LYS A 23 18.89 34.28 -47.47
CA LYS A 23 19.41 33.58 -48.65
C LYS A 23 20.54 32.61 -48.29
N GLU A 24 20.30 31.76 -47.30
CA GLU A 24 21.05 30.53 -47.07
C GLU A 24 20.23 29.61 -46.13
N LEU A 25 19.05 29.21 -46.61
CA LEU A 25 18.37 28.02 -46.12
C LEU A 25 18.51 26.99 -47.22
N SER A 26 19.41 26.04 -46.96
CA SER A 26 19.63 24.85 -47.74
C SER A 26 18.30 24.23 -48.14
N VAL A 27 18.18 23.95 -49.44
CA VAL A 27 17.10 23.20 -50.06
C VAL A 27 17.10 21.79 -49.47
N PHE A 28 16.42 21.60 -48.33
CA PHE A 28 15.77 20.35 -48.02
C PHE A 28 14.36 20.46 -48.59
N GLN A 29 14.08 19.65 -49.60
CA GLN A 29 12.73 19.46 -50.12
C GLN A 29 11.84 19.01 -48.96
N THR A 30 11.05 19.93 -48.41
CA THR A 30 9.84 19.55 -47.69
C THR A 30 8.93 18.84 -48.70
N PRO A 31 8.47 17.60 -48.43
CA PRO A 31 7.55 16.92 -49.33
C PRO A 31 6.27 17.76 -49.45
N SER A 32 5.72 17.84 -50.65
CA SER A 32 4.59 18.69 -51.08
C SER A 32 3.23 18.42 -50.39
N TRP A 33 3.22 17.74 -49.24
CA TRP A 33 2.02 17.26 -48.55
C TRP A 33 1.69 18.07 -47.29
N THR A 34 2.55 19.00 -46.86
CA THR A 34 2.19 20.02 -45.87
C THR A 34 1.12 21.00 -46.38
N ASP A 35 0.84 21.00 -47.68
CA ASP A 35 -0.10 21.93 -48.34
C ASP A 35 -1.45 21.31 -48.77
N THR A 36 -1.82 20.11 -48.29
CA THR A 36 -3.18 19.58 -48.49
C THR A 36 -3.90 19.31 -47.17
N VAL A 37 -4.17 20.40 -46.44
CA VAL A 37 -5.23 20.43 -45.42
C VAL A 37 -6.56 20.66 -46.14
N GLU A 38 -7.01 19.70 -46.95
CA GLU A 38 -8.43 19.57 -47.28
C GLU A 38 -9.01 18.49 -46.36
N GLY A 39 -9.19 18.85 -45.09
CA GLY A 39 -9.93 18.03 -44.15
C GLY A 39 -11.37 17.86 -44.64
N ARG A 40 -11.79 16.62 -44.92
CA ARG A 40 -13.23 16.31 -44.94
C ARG A 40 -13.78 16.64 -43.55
N ALA A 41 -14.92 17.33 -43.49
CA ALA A 41 -15.59 17.62 -42.22
C ALA A 41 -15.70 16.33 -41.37
N ASN A 42 -15.33 16.43 -40.08
CA ASN A 42 -15.31 15.36 -39.07
C ASN A 42 -14.12 14.39 -39.09
N GLN A 43 -12.98 14.76 -39.68
CA GLN A 43 -11.75 13.93 -39.63
C GLN A 43 -10.55 14.72 -39.13
N VAL A 44 -9.75 14.07 -38.27
CA VAL A 44 -8.45 14.57 -37.80
C VAL A 44 -7.35 13.68 -38.36
N PHE A 45 -6.23 14.28 -38.74
CA PHE A 45 -5.08 13.56 -39.28
C PHE A 45 -3.91 13.58 -38.29
N PHE A 46 -3.25 12.44 -38.17
CA PHE A 46 -2.08 12.25 -37.33
C PHE A 46 -0.92 11.71 -38.17
N HIS A 47 0.29 12.08 -37.80
CA HIS A 47 1.51 11.71 -38.52
C HIS A 47 2.53 11.11 -37.56
N GLY A 48 3.24 10.08 -38.01
CA GLY A 48 4.33 9.45 -37.28
C GLY A 48 5.50 9.13 -38.21
N GLU A 49 6.72 9.39 -37.76
CA GLU A 49 7.94 9.25 -38.55
C GLU A 49 8.99 8.51 -37.75
N GLY A 50 9.80 7.67 -38.41
CA GLY A 50 10.88 6.93 -37.75
C GLY A 50 11.36 5.72 -38.53
N ARG A 51 12.09 4.82 -37.87
CA ARG A 51 12.58 3.56 -38.45
C ARG A 51 11.97 2.37 -37.70
N GLY A 52 11.80 1.25 -38.41
CA GLY A 52 11.21 0.05 -37.81
C GLY A 52 9.80 0.31 -37.25
N LEU A 53 9.62 0.13 -35.94
CA LEU A 53 8.35 0.34 -35.23
C LEU A 53 8.17 1.75 -34.63
N ASP A 54 9.21 2.59 -34.69
CA ASP A 54 9.17 3.96 -34.14
C ASP A 54 8.06 4.85 -34.73
N PRO A 55 7.73 4.79 -36.03
CA PRO A 55 6.65 5.62 -36.59
C PRO A 55 5.30 5.37 -35.93
N TYR A 56 5.02 4.13 -35.52
CA TYR A 56 3.78 3.78 -34.81
C TYR A 56 3.75 4.38 -33.41
N ARG A 57 4.88 4.33 -32.69
CA ARG A 57 5.03 4.94 -31.36
C ARG A 57 4.90 6.46 -31.43
N ALA A 58 5.52 7.08 -32.44
CA ALA A 58 5.42 8.52 -32.68
C ALA A 58 3.98 8.93 -33.02
N LEU A 59 3.32 8.19 -33.91
CA LEU A 59 1.91 8.39 -34.24
C LEU A 59 1.02 8.27 -33.00
N PHE A 60 1.24 7.24 -32.19
CA PHE A 60 0.50 7.01 -30.95
C PHE A 60 0.67 8.15 -29.94
N ALA A 61 1.91 8.63 -29.74
CA ALA A 61 2.18 9.78 -28.89
C ALA A 61 1.47 11.06 -29.35
N ARG A 62 1.32 11.28 -30.67
CA ARG A 62 0.55 12.41 -31.22
C ARG A 62 -0.95 12.29 -30.93
N ILE A 63 -1.48 11.07 -30.93
CA ILE A 63 -2.88 10.80 -30.58
C ILE A 63 -3.10 11.08 -29.09
N GLU A 64 -2.21 10.59 -28.23
CA GLU A 64 -2.22 10.87 -26.78
C GLU A 64 -2.12 12.37 -26.49
N GLU A 65 -1.26 13.10 -27.22
CA GLU A 65 -1.11 14.55 -27.13
C GLU A 65 -2.43 15.27 -27.48
N ALA A 66 -3.11 14.86 -28.55
CA ALA A 66 -4.38 15.46 -28.95
C ALA A 66 -5.54 15.16 -27.98
N ILE A 67 -5.51 13.99 -27.34
CA ILE A 67 -6.48 13.59 -26.31
C ILE A 67 -6.13 14.20 -24.95
N GLY A 68 -4.87 14.58 -24.72
CA GLY A 68 -4.39 15.12 -23.45
C GLY A 68 -4.36 14.08 -22.31
N SER A 69 -4.32 12.79 -22.65
CA SER A 69 -4.27 11.66 -21.71
C SER A 69 -3.45 10.54 -22.30
N GLU A 70 -2.71 9.83 -21.44
CA GLU A 70 -2.13 8.54 -21.80
C GLU A 70 -3.24 7.55 -22.12
N LEU A 71 -3.04 6.78 -23.19
CA LEU A 71 -3.97 5.78 -23.66
C LEU A 71 -3.50 4.37 -23.26
N ASP A 72 -4.44 3.43 -23.26
CA ASP A 72 -4.10 2.04 -23.00
C ASP A 72 -3.11 1.52 -24.06
N ARG A 73 -2.02 0.87 -23.60
CA ARG A 73 -1.01 0.26 -24.48
C ARG A 73 -1.59 -0.79 -25.43
N ARG A 74 -2.77 -1.35 -25.14
CA ARG A 74 -3.50 -2.24 -26.06
C ARG A 74 -3.82 -1.56 -27.40
N TYR A 75 -4.12 -0.25 -27.41
CA TYR A 75 -4.34 0.49 -28.65
C TYR A 75 -3.06 0.64 -29.47
N LEU A 76 -1.89 0.73 -28.85
CA LEU A 76 -0.61 0.71 -29.59
C LEU A 76 -0.40 -0.66 -30.24
N GLY A 77 -0.71 -1.74 -29.54
CA GLY A 77 -0.67 -3.11 -30.11
C GLY A 77 -1.62 -3.25 -31.30
N GLU A 78 -2.88 -2.83 -31.13
CA GLU A 78 -3.90 -2.83 -32.19
C GLU A 78 -3.45 -2.03 -33.43
N LEU A 79 -2.87 -0.84 -33.20
CA LEU A 79 -2.38 0.02 -34.26
C LEU A 79 -1.21 -0.61 -35.03
N ILE A 80 -0.31 -1.32 -34.34
CA ILE A 80 0.81 -2.03 -34.97
C ILE A 80 0.31 -3.24 -35.77
N ASP A 81 -0.62 -4.01 -35.20
CA ASP A 81 -1.07 -5.28 -35.77
C ASP A 81 -2.07 -5.09 -36.93
N THR A 82 -2.97 -4.12 -36.81
CA THR A 82 -4.09 -3.93 -37.74
C THR A 82 -4.00 -2.64 -38.56
N GLY A 83 -3.11 -1.71 -38.18
CA GLY A 83 -3.06 -0.37 -38.75
C GLY A 83 -4.26 0.50 -38.38
N ARG A 84 -5.01 0.14 -37.34
CA ARG A 84 -6.27 0.77 -36.93
C ARG A 84 -6.38 0.86 -35.41
N ILE A 85 -7.22 1.78 -34.95
CA ILE A 85 -7.76 1.79 -33.59
C ILE A 85 -9.27 1.99 -33.74
N GLU A 86 -10.05 0.92 -33.55
CA GLU A 86 -11.50 0.92 -33.82
C GLU A 86 -12.24 1.97 -32.99
N ASP A 87 -11.90 2.09 -31.70
CA ASP A 87 -12.55 3.02 -30.76
C ASP A 87 -12.35 4.50 -31.11
N LEU A 88 -11.32 4.81 -31.90
CA LEU A 88 -11.04 6.16 -32.42
C LEU A 88 -11.55 6.36 -33.86
N GLY A 89 -12.09 5.31 -34.49
CA GLY A 89 -12.30 5.27 -35.93
C GLY A 89 -11.01 5.56 -36.70
N LEU A 90 -9.86 5.20 -36.12
CA LEU A 90 -8.55 5.53 -36.63
C LEU A 90 -8.07 4.46 -37.61
N MET A 91 -7.50 4.91 -38.73
CA MET A 91 -6.93 4.04 -39.76
C MET A 91 -5.73 4.72 -40.41
N ILE A 92 -4.61 3.99 -40.54
CA ILE A 92 -3.48 4.41 -41.36
C ILE A 92 -3.93 4.45 -42.82
N THR A 93 -3.89 5.64 -43.41
CA THR A 93 -4.32 5.87 -44.80
C THR A 93 -3.17 5.83 -45.77
N ASN A 94 -2.00 6.35 -45.36
CA ASN A 94 -0.81 6.38 -46.20
C ASN A 94 0.41 5.90 -45.42
N GLN A 95 1.28 5.18 -46.12
CA GLN A 95 2.59 4.77 -45.64
C GLN A 95 3.61 5.07 -46.73
N TYR A 96 4.59 5.93 -46.40
CA TYR A 96 5.70 6.25 -47.29
C TYR A 96 6.98 5.66 -46.73
N ARG A 97 7.85 5.17 -47.62
CA ARG A 97 9.16 4.65 -47.25
C ARG A 97 10.25 5.30 -48.09
N THR A 98 11.21 5.93 -47.42
CA THR A 98 12.39 6.52 -48.04
C THR A 98 13.64 5.89 -47.43
N GLY A 99 14.18 4.88 -48.10
CA GLY A 99 15.26 4.06 -47.55
C GLY A 99 14.81 3.26 -46.31
N GLU A 100 15.40 3.57 -45.15
CA GLU A 100 15.03 2.98 -43.86
C GLU A 100 13.93 3.74 -43.11
N GLU A 101 13.63 4.96 -43.56
CA GLU A 101 12.67 5.85 -42.89
C GLU A 101 11.25 5.56 -43.38
N ILE A 102 10.33 5.46 -42.43
CA ILE A 102 8.91 5.18 -42.65
C ILE A 102 8.11 6.36 -42.11
N VAL A 103 7.20 6.88 -42.91
CA VAL A 103 6.26 7.94 -42.55
C VAL A 103 4.85 7.38 -42.65
N LEU A 104 4.10 7.46 -41.55
CA LEU A 104 2.70 7.03 -41.45
C LEU A 104 1.81 8.25 -41.37
N GLN A 105 0.71 8.22 -42.12
CA GLN A 105 -0.41 9.13 -41.96
C GLN A 105 -1.63 8.32 -41.58
N ALA A 106 -2.28 8.69 -40.49
CA ALA A 106 -3.55 8.13 -40.07
C ALA A 106 -4.64 9.19 -40.06
N ARG A 107 -5.87 8.77 -40.35
CA ARG A 107 -7.07 9.58 -40.13
C ARG A 107 -7.88 8.98 -39.00
N ALA A 108 -8.49 9.82 -38.18
CA ALA A 108 -9.41 9.43 -37.11
C ALA A 108 -10.73 10.19 -37.23
N SER A 109 -11.77 9.69 -36.55
CA SER A 109 -13.03 10.42 -36.41
C SER A 109 -12.87 11.51 -35.35
N GLU A 110 -13.13 12.76 -35.73
CA GLU A 110 -13.08 13.90 -34.81
C GLU A 110 -14.06 13.71 -33.63
N GLU A 111 -15.28 13.25 -33.93
CA GLU A 111 -16.32 13.00 -32.91
C GLU A 111 -15.89 11.93 -31.89
N LEU A 112 -15.27 10.84 -32.34
CA LEU A 112 -14.82 9.77 -31.44
C LEU A 112 -13.63 10.21 -30.58
N VAL A 113 -12.68 10.93 -31.16
CA VAL A 113 -11.54 11.51 -30.43
C VAL A 113 -12.03 12.49 -29.37
N ASP A 114 -12.95 13.40 -29.72
CA ASP A 114 -13.52 14.37 -28.77
C ASP A 114 -14.31 13.68 -27.67
N ARG A 115 -15.12 12.66 -28.00
CA ARG A 115 -15.88 11.88 -27.02
C ARG A 115 -14.96 11.16 -26.04
N LEU A 116 -13.89 10.53 -26.53
CA LEU A 116 -12.92 9.85 -25.68
C LEU A 116 -12.19 10.85 -24.78
N ARG A 117 -11.76 12.00 -25.32
CA ARG A 117 -11.14 13.08 -24.54
C ARG A 117 -12.05 13.52 -23.40
N THR A 118 -13.33 13.80 -23.67
CA THR A 118 -14.29 14.19 -22.63
C THR A 118 -14.51 13.09 -21.59
N THR A 119 -14.55 11.83 -22.02
CA THR A 119 -14.73 10.68 -21.11
C THR A 119 -13.53 10.54 -20.16
N LEU A 120 -12.31 10.52 -20.70
CA LEU A 120 -11.08 10.41 -19.91
C LEU A 120 -10.88 11.63 -18.99
N ALA A 121 -11.24 12.83 -19.46
CA ALA A 121 -11.20 14.03 -18.63
C ALA A 121 -12.16 13.94 -17.45
N LYS A 122 -13.38 13.41 -17.67
CA LYS A 122 -14.36 13.19 -16.61
C LYS A 122 -13.88 12.14 -15.62
N GLU A 123 -13.41 10.99 -16.09
CA GLU A 123 -12.87 9.94 -15.21
C GLU A 123 -11.70 10.43 -14.36
N ARG A 124 -10.82 11.26 -14.95
CA ARG A 124 -9.74 11.92 -14.21
C ARG A 124 -10.29 12.84 -13.12
N GLN A 125 -11.28 13.66 -13.44
CA GLN A 125 -11.88 14.56 -12.46
C GLN A 125 -12.57 13.80 -11.33
N ASP A 126 -13.34 12.77 -11.66
CA ASP A 126 -14.04 11.92 -10.68
C ASP A 126 -13.03 11.27 -9.71
N ARG A 127 -11.87 10.81 -10.21
CA ARG A 127 -10.77 10.31 -9.36
C ARG A 127 -10.19 11.40 -8.44
N ILE A 128 -9.93 12.59 -8.98
CA ILE A 128 -9.41 13.71 -8.18
C ILE A 128 -10.38 14.08 -7.06
N ASP A 129 -11.67 14.19 -7.37
CA ASP A 129 -12.71 14.52 -6.39
C ASP A 129 -12.78 13.47 -5.27
N GLN A 130 -12.66 12.18 -5.63
CA GLN A 130 -12.61 11.09 -4.66
C GLN A 130 -11.36 11.17 -3.75
N ILE A 131 -10.19 11.46 -4.32
CA ILE A 131 -8.95 11.67 -3.56
C ILE A 131 -9.11 12.85 -2.61
N GLU A 132 -9.62 13.99 -3.07
CA GLU A 132 -9.83 15.18 -2.25
C GLU A 132 -10.77 14.93 -1.07
N GLU A 133 -11.86 14.19 -1.30
CA GLU A 133 -12.78 13.79 -0.24
C GLU A 133 -12.10 12.88 0.81
N LEU A 134 -11.30 11.91 0.37
CA LEU A 134 -10.52 11.05 1.27
C LEU A 134 -9.53 11.86 2.11
N LEU A 135 -8.81 12.80 1.49
CA LEU A 135 -7.87 13.70 2.18
C LEU A 135 -8.58 14.63 3.17
N ARG A 136 -9.78 15.11 2.83
CA ARG A 136 -10.61 15.90 3.74
C ARG A 136 -11.02 15.06 4.96
N GLN A 137 -11.43 13.81 4.75
CA GLN A 137 -11.77 12.87 5.83
C GLN A 137 -10.55 12.55 6.71
N ALA A 138 -9.36 12.37 6.10
CA ALA A 138 -8.11 12.14 6.83
C ALA A 138 -7.80 13.31 7.77
N ASN A 139 -7.91 14.55 7.28
CA ASN A 139 -7.68 15.75 8.10
C ASN A 139 -8.67 15.86 9.27
N LEU A 140 -9.94 15.49 9.06
CA LEU A 140 -10.93 15.47 10.14
C LEU A 140 -10.61 14.39 11.19
N ALA A 141 -10.20 13.20 10.76
CA ALA A 141 -9.78 12.13 11.66
C ALA A 141 -8.54 12.52 12.48
N TYR A 142 -7.54 13.14 11.85
CA TYR A 142 -6.32 13.58 12.52
C TYR A 142 -6.60 14.59 13.64
N LYS A 143 -7.52 15.54 13.38
CA LYS A 143 -8.00 16.52 14.37
C LYS A 143 -8.76 15.88 15.52
N ALA A 144 -9.41 14.74 15.28
CA ALA A 144 -10.10 13.94 16.30
C ALA A 144 -9.16 13.01 17.08
N ASN A 145 -7.84 13.00 16.79
CA ASN A 145 -6.84 12.05 17.32
C ASN A 145 -7.08 10.59 16.91
N ASP A 146 -7.72 10.36 15.77
CA ASP A 146 -7.85 9.03 15.15
C ASP A 146 -6.81 8.90 14.03
N ASP A 147 -5.56 8.71 14.43
CA ASP A 147 -4.42 8.62 13.52
C ASP A 147 -4.49 7.36 12.65
N THR A 148 -5.04 6.25 13.17
CA THR A 148 -5.27 5.02 12.38
C THR A 148 -6.16 5.28 11.18
N LYS A 149 -7.31 5.93 11.38
CA LYS A 149 -8.20 6.30 10.27
C LYS A 149 -7.57 7.32 9.33
N THR A 150 -6.77 8.24 9.86
CA THR A 150 -6.01 9.19 9.03
C THR A 150 -5.11 8.44 8.06
N ILE A 151 -4.30 7.50 8.56
CA ILE A 151 -3.38 6.67 7.76
C ILE A 151 -4.16 5.87 6.72
N THR A 152 -5.22 5.17 7.13
CA THR A 152 -6.07 4.38 6.20
C THR A 152 -6.62 5.24 5.06
N ARG A 153 -7.10 6.45 5.33
CA ARG A 153 -7.62 7.35 4.29
C ARG A 153 -6.56 7.82 3.29
N TYR A 154 -5.32 8.03 3.72
CA TYR A 154 -4.22 8.31 2.78
C TYR A 154 -3.87 7.09 1.92
N LEU A 155 -3.86 5.89 2.49
CA LEU A 155 -3.60 4.66 1.74
C LEU A 155 -4.71 4.33 0.75
N GLU A 156 -5.98 4.55 1.13
CA GLU A 156 -7.12 4.45 0.20
C GLU A 156 -7.02 5.48 -0.93
N ALA A 157 -6.61 6.72 -0.64
CA ALA A 157 -6.39 7.73 -1.66
C ALA A 157 -5.28 7.32 -2.63
N ALA A 158 -4.20 6.71 -2.12
CA ALA A 158 -3.13 6.16 -2.96
C ALA A 158 -3.65 5.04 -3.88
N MET A 159 -4.53 4.17 -3.39
CA MET A 159 -5.14 3.10 -4.20
C MET A 159 -6.01 3.68 -5.31
N VAL A 160 -6.80 4.72 -5.03
CA VAL A 160 -7.57 5.44 -6.05
C VAL A 160 -6.63 6.07 -7.09
N ALA A 161 -5.55 6.69 -6.64
CA ALA A 161 -4.55 7.28 -7.53
C ALA A 161 -3.83 6.24 -8.41
N SER A 162 -3.64 5.00 -7.93
CA SER A 162 -3.03 3.92 -8.72
C SER A 162 -3.91 3.43 -9.87
N SER A 163 -5.21 3.77 -9.89
CA SER A 163 -6.13 3.32 -10.94
C SER A 163 -6.03 4.11 -12.26
N GLY A 164 -5.30 5.22 -12.29
CA GLY A 164 -5.11 6.01 -13.50
C GLY A 164 -4.49 7.38 -13.25
N PRO A 165 -4.29 8.20 -14.29
CA PRO A 165 -3.62 9.49 -14.15
C PRO A 165 -4.42 10.45 -13.28
N VAL A 166 -3.72 11.17 -12.40
CA VAL A 166 -4.26 12.14 -11.42
C VAL A 166 -3.85 13.59 -11.68
N GLY A 167 -3.03 13.84 -12.71
CA GLY A 167 -2.62 15.17 -13.16
C GLY A 167 -1.64 15.90 -12.23
N GLU A 168 -2.04 16.15 -10.99
CA GLU A 168 -1.21 16.85 -10.02
C GLU A 168 -0.30 15.90 -9.23
N LYS A 169 0.98 16.26 -9.08
CA LYS A 169 1.98 15.44 -8.38
C LYS A 169 1.60 15.11 -6.93
N ARG A 170 0.90 16.01 -6.24
CA ARG A 170 0.48 15.78 -4.84
C ARG A 170 -0.51 14.62 -4.68
N TYR A 171 -1.13 14.19 -5.77
CA TYR A 171 -2.06 13.06 -5.79
C TYR A 171 -1.41 11.78 -6.33
N GLU A 172 -0.11 11.80 -6.67
CA GLU A 172 0.61 10.59 -7.07
C GLU A 172 0.61 9.56 -5.91
N PRO A 173 0.45 8.25 -6.20
CA PRO A 173 0.40 7.22 -5.18
C PRO A 173 1.59 7.25 -4.21
N GLU A 174 2.80 7.48 -4.73
CA GLU A 174 4.04 7.55 -3.97
C GLU A 174 4.00 8.68 -2.94
N VAL A 175 3.44 9.84 -3.31
CA VAL A 175 3.32 11.01 -2.42
C VAL A 175 2.28 10.75 -1.33
N LEU A 176 1.15 10.14 -1.69
CA LEU A 176 0.09 9.81 -0.73
C LEU A 176 0.54 8.74 0.28
N VAL A 177 1.30 7.73 -0.17
CA VAL A 177 1.92 6.72 0.70
C VAL A 177 2.97 7.36 1.60
N ALA A 178 3.81 8.26 1.07
CA ALA A 178 4.79 8.99 1.88
C ALA A 178 4.10 9.81 2.99
N GLU A 179 2.97 10.46 2.70
CA GLU A 179 2.19 11.16 3.72
C GLU A 179 1.59 10.20 4.76
N ALA A 180 1.08 9.02 4.36
CA ALA A 180 0.64 7.99 5.31
C ALA A 180 1.78 7.59 6.27
N ILE A 181 2.98 7.34 5.73
CA ILE A 181 4.18 7.00 6.52
C ILE A 181 4.54 8.12 7.50
N ARG A 182 4.44 9.40 7.09
CA ARG A 182 4.69 10.55 8.00
C ARG A 182 3.74 10.58 9.20
N TYR A 183 2.55 10.01 9.11
CA TYR A 183 1.64 9.84 10.25
C TYR A 183 1.96 8.59 11.09
N ILE A 184 2.54 7.55 10.49
CA ILE A 184 2.98 6.32 11.19
C ILE A 184 4.24 6.57 12.03
N GLU A 185 5.26 7.21 11.45
CA GLU A 185 6.59 7.40 12.07
C GLU A 185 6.60 8.02 13.48
N PRO A 186 5.76 9.01 13.83
CA PRO A 186 5.75 9.56 15.17
C PRO A 186 4.96 8.71 16.18
N LEU A 187 4.34 7.59 15.78
CA LEU A 187 3.55 6.76 16.69
C LEU A 187 4.45 5.91 17.57
N GLU A 188 4.21 5.97 18.88
CA GLU A 188 4.95 5.21 19.87
C GLU A 188 3.98 4.58 20.88
N PHE A 189 4.19 3.30 21.18
CA PHE A 189 3.47 2.61 22.24
C PHE A 189 4.13 2.85 23.59
N PHE A 190 3.29 2.90 24.63
CA PHE A 190 3.70 3.00 26.02
C PHE A 190 2.94 1.97 26.86
N LEU A 191 3.67 1.28 27.73
CA LEU A 191 3.10 0.38 28.72
C LEU A 191 3.00 1.08 30.08
N THR A 192 1.86 0.89 30.75
CA THR A 192 1.62 1.39 32.10
C THR A 192 0.89 0.33 32.91
N ARG A 193 0.98 0.40 34.26
CA ARG A 193 0.33 -0.56 35.17
C ARG A 193 0.64 -2.04 34.81
N SER A 194 1.92 -2.30 34.54
CA SER A 194 2.36 -3.59 34.03
C SER A 194 2.61 -4.59 35.16
N GLU A 195 1.84 -5.67 35.18
CA GLU A 195 1.90 -6.77 36.13
C GLU A 195 2.40 -8.03 35.41
N ARG A 196 3.72 -8.25 35.44
CA ARG A 196 4.37 -9.36 34.72
C ARG A 196 3.94 -10.74 35.19
N SER A 197 3.55 -10.88 36.46
CA SER A 197 3.10 -12.15 37.06
C SER A 197 1.74 -12.63 36.58
N TYR A 198 0.94 -11.72 36.02
CA TYR A 198 -0.38 -12.02 35.47
C TYR A 198 -0.45 -11.73 33.97
N ALA A 199 0.67 -11.32 33.36
CA ALA A 199 0.74 -10.83 31.99
C ALA A 199 -0.30 -9.74 31.68
N ARG A 200 -0.57 -8.85 32.65
CA ARG A 200 -1.52 -7.74 32.51
C ARG A 200 -0.79 -6.42 32.29
N THR A 201 -1.30 -5.58 31.41
CA THR A 201 -0.74 -4.24 31.20
C THR A 201 -1.76 -3.31 30.55
N THR A 202 -1.59 -2.01 30.74
CA THR A 202 -2.32 -0.99 29.98
C THR A 202 -1.43 -0.47 28.86
N VAL A 203 -1.88 -0.65 27.61
CA VAL A 203 -1.22 -0.22 26.39
C VAL A 203 -1.79 1.14 25.97
N ILE A 204 -0.91 2.08 25.61
CA ILE A 204 -1.29 3.42 25.16
C ILE A 204 -0.50 3.74 23.90
N LEU A 205 -1.19 4.06 22.81
CA LEU A 205 -0.56 4.60 21.60
C LEU A 205 -0.54 6.12 21.67
N ARG A 206 0.59 6.76 21.40
CA ARG A 206 0.73 8.21 21.41
C ARG A 206 1.49 8.71 20.20
N ARG A 207 1.21 9.96 19.84
CA ARG A 207 2.06 10.71 18.92
C ARG A 207 3.22 11.35 19.66
N ARG A 208 4.43 11.07 19.23
CA ARG A 208 5.62 11.80 19.64
C ARG A 208 5.65 13.16 18.95
N THR A 209 5.16 14.20 19.64
CA THR A 209 5.35 15.60 19.22
C THR A 209 6.13 16.39 20.27
N ARG A 210 6.74 17.51 19.87
CA ARG A 210 7.63 18.31 20.74
C ARG A 210 6.94 18.97 21.94
N LEU A 211 5.62 19.17 21.90
CA LEU A 211 4.89 19.98 22.90
C LEU A 211 3.79 19.21 23.62
N LEU A 212 3.05 18.35 22.92
CA LEU A 212 1.97 17.55 23.49
C LEU A 212 2.07 16.14 22.92
N ALA A 213 1.99 15.11 23.76
CA ALA A 213 1.95 13.71 23.30
C ALA A 213 0.50 13.19 23.36
N PRO A 214 -0.38 13.62 22.42
CA PRO A 214 -1.77 13.20 22.43
C PRO A 214 -1.85 11.68 22.22
N ARG A 215 -2.83 11.09 22.89
CA ARG A 215 -3.14 9.66 22.73
C ARG A 215 -3.92 9.47 21.44
N VAL A 216 -3.66 8.36 20.78
CA VAL A 216 -4.42 7.94 19.60
C VAL A 216 -5.68 7.20 20.07
N LEU A 217 -6.82 7.68 19.63
CA LEU A 217 -8.13 7.11 19.94
C LEU A 217 -8.52 6.07 18.88
N HIS A 218 -9.28 5.06 19.28
CA HIS A 218 -9.80 4.01 18.37
C HIS A 218 -8.73 3.28 17.56
N ALA A 219 -7.49 3.26 18.05
CA ALA A 219 -6.38 2.62 17.37
C ALA A 219 -6.58 1.10 17.36
N SER A 220 -6.56 0.49 16.18
CA SER A 220 -6.54 -0.96 16.02
C SER A 220 -5.15 -1.48 16.38
N ILE A 221 -5.10 -2.37 17.38
CA ILE A 221 -3.87 -2.88 17.99
C ILE A 221 -3.97 -4.39 18.03
N SER A 222 -2.93 -5.08 17.55
CA SER A 222 -2.78 -6.52 17.72
C SER A 222 -1.76 -6.83 18.81
N ALA A 223 -1.94 -7.95 19.51
CA ALA A 223 -0.99 -8.49 20.46
C ALA A 223 -0.68 -9.93 20.08
N THR A 224 0.59 -10.25 19.86
CA THR A 224 1.05 -11.61 19.57
C THR A 224 1.81 -12.19 20.77
N TYR A 225 1.62 -13.48 21.03
CA TYR A 225 2.32 -14.21 22.09
C TYR A 225 2.30 -15.72 21.84
N GLU A 226 3.19 -16.45 22.51
CA GLU A 226 3.25 -17.92 22.39
C GLU A 226 2.28 -18.62 23.36
N ALA A 227 1.62 -19.67 22.87
CA ALA A 227 0.74 -20.54 23.64
C ALA A 227 0.92 -22.02 23.24
N TYR A 228 0.38 -22.93 24.04
CA TYR A 228 0.38 -24.37 23.77
C TYR A 228 -0.98 -24.84 23.25
N ASN A 229 -0.97 -25.65 22.18
CA ASN A 229 -2.20 -26.29 21.73
C ASN A 229 -2.53 -27.54 22.58
N ALA A 230 -3.67 -28.19 22.30
CA ALA A 230 -4.11 -29.38 23.04
C ALA A 230 -3.14 -30.58 22.98
N LEU A 231 -2.22 -30.61 22.03
CA LEU A 231 -1.18 -31.64 21.90
C LEU A 231 0.15 -31.21 22.57
N GLY A 232 0.18 -30.03 23.20
CA GLY A 232 1.36 -29.48 23.86
C GLY A 232 2.42 -28.91 22.92
N ALA A 233 2.08 -28.64 21.65
CA ALA A 233 2.97 -27.96 20.71
C ALA A 233 2.80 -26.43 20.82
N LEU A 234 3.90 -25.70 20.67
CA LEU A 234 3.91 -24.24 20.66
C LEU A 234 3.27 -23.69 19.37
N TYR A 235 2.49 -22.63 19.52
CA TYR A 235 1.99 -21.82 18.41
C TYR A 235 1.97 -20.34 18.81
N GLU A 236 1.97 -19.45 17.82
CA GLU A 236 1.76 -18.01 18.03
C GLU A 236 0.26 -17.71 17.99
N ASP A 237 -0.25 -17.10 19.05
CA ASP A 237 -1.62 -16.63 19.16
C ASP A 237 -1.66 -15.11 18.94
N THR A 238 -2.73 -14.61 18.33
CA THR A 238 -2.91 -13.19 18.04
C THR A 238 -4.27 -12.71 18.52
N LEU A 239 -4.28 -11.65 19.31
CA LEU A 239 -5.48 -10.98 19.76
C LEU A 239 -5.58 -9.59 19.16
N TYR A 240 -6.79 -9.19 18.76
CA TYR A 240 -7.07 -7.90 18.14
C TYR A 240 -7.93 -7.04 19.06
N PHE A 241 -7.58 -5.77 19.15
CA PHE A 241 -8.21 -4.81 20.06
C PHE A 241 -8.35 -3.44 19.41
N ASN A 242 -9.27 -2.63 19.93
CA ASN A 242 -9.34 -1.21 19.64
C ASN A 242 -9.10 -0.40 20.91
N SER A 243 -8.30 0.66 20.83
CA SER A 243 -8.17 1.59 21.96
C SER A 243 -9.50 2.29 22.25
N HIS A 244 -9.82 2.49 23.52
CA HIS A 244 -11.07 3.13 23.94
C HIS A 244 -11.05 4.65 23.68
N GLU A 245 -12.13 5.36 24.02
CA GLU A 245 -12.25 6.82 23.93
C GLU A 245 -11.18 7.60 24.71
N THR A 246 -10.46 6.93 25.63
CA THR A 246 -9.35 7.51 26.41
C THR A 246 -7.98 7.25 25.78
N GLY A 247 -7.92 6.54 24.64
CA GLY A 247 -6.71 6.11 23.94
C GLY A 247 -5.92 5.04 24.70
N GLN A 248 -6.58 4.31 25.60
CA GLN A 248 -5.99 3.21 26.36
C GLN A 248 -6.63 1.88 25.99
N LEU A 249 -5.85 0.83 26.08
CA LEU A 249 -6.26 -0.56 25.98
C LEU A 249 -5.78 -1.29 27.23
N PHE A 250 -6.67 -2.02 27.91
CA PHE A 250 -6.27 -2.93 28.98
C PHE A 250 -6.10 -4.33 28.41
N PHE A 251 -4.89 -4.87 28.49
CA PHE A 251 -4.59 -6.23 28.09
C PHE A 251 -4.65 -7.15 29.31
N ASP A 252 -5.51 -8.17 29.22
CA ASP A 252 -5.64 -9.29 30.15
C ASP A 252 -5.73 -10.57 29.31
N PRO A 253 -4.78 -11.52 29.42
CA PRO A 253 -4.78 -12.70 28.60
C PRO A 253 -6.00 -13.58 28.89
N LEU A 254 -6.77 -13.89 27.86
CA LEU A 254 -7.92 -14.81 27.95
C LEU A 254 -7.53 -16.28 27.74
N ASN A 255 -6.32 -16.53 27.22
CA ASN A 255 -5.85 -17.87 26.88
C ASN A 255 -5.12 -18.51 28.05
N ALA A 256 -5.75 -19.50 28.71
CA ALA A 256 -5.16 -20.25 29.80
C ALA A 256 -3.96 -21.13 29.38
N ALA A 257 -3.82 -21.41 28.08
CA ALA A 257 -2.69 -22.18 27.53
C ALA A 257 -1.51 -21.28 27.11
N MET A 258 -1.55 -19.99 27.46
CA MET A 258 -0.42 -19.08 27.29
C MET A 258 0.84 -19.66 27.92
N LYS A 259 1.96 -19.58 27.21
CA LYS A 259 3.26 -20.04 27.71
C LYS A 259 3.57 -19.36 29.04
N ARG A 260 4.20 -20.05 29.98
CA ARG A 260 4.44 -19.51 31.33
C ARG A 260 5.32 -18.26 31.35
N GLU A 261 6.34 -18.22 30.50
CA GLU A 261 7.28 -17.10 30.39
C GLU A 261 7.51 -16.79 28.92
N GLY A 262 7.48 -15.50 28.58
CA GLY A 262 7.67 -15.06 27.21
C GLY A 262 7.55 -13.55 27.06
N VAL A 263 7.32 -13.13 25.83
CA VAL A 263 7.12 -11.73 25.46
C VAL A 263 5.79 -11.63 24.73
N ILE A 264 4.96 -10.68 25.13
CA ILE A 264 3.81 -10.22 24.33
C ILE A 264 4.31 -9.04 23.51
N THR A 265 4.10 -9.07 22.20
CA THR A 265 4.46 -7.95 21.34
C THR A 265 3.20 -7.28 20.83
N PHE A 266 3.07 -5.98 21.09
CA PHE A 266 1.98 -5.16 20.62
C PHE A 266 2.38 -4.43 19.34
N PHE A 267 1.52 -4.44 18.34
CA PHE A 267 1.72 -3.79 17.05
C PHE A 267 0.50 -2.97 16.65
N LEU A 268 0.71 -2.00 15.77
CA LEU A 268 -0.38 -1.31 15.10
C LEU A 268 -0.95 -2.22 14.01
N ASP A 269 -2.24 -2.53 14.10
CA ASP A 269 -2.92 -3.42 13.15
C ASP A 269 -3.66 -2.58 12.11
N LEU A 270 -3.08 -2.43 10.93
CA LEU A 270 -3.66 -1.67 9.82
C LEU A 270 -3.69 -2.51 8.55
N GLU A 271 -4.86 -2.55 7.93
CA GLU A 271 -5.03 -3.16 6.61
C GLU A 271 -4.42 -2.23 5.54
N ILE A 272 -3.48 -2.78 4.76
CA ILE A 272 -2.86 -2.07 3.64
C ILE A 272 -3.67 -2.42 2.38
N PRO A 273 -4.26 -1.43 1.67
CA PRO A 273 -4.99 -1.70 0.43
C PRO A 273 -4.07 -2.24 -0.67
N PRO A 274 -4.61 -2.86 -1.73
CA PRO A 274 -3.81 -3.39 -2.83
C PRO A 274 -3.10 -2.26 -3.60
N LEU A 275 -1.82 -2.04 -3.29
CA LEU A 275 -0.92 -1.08 -3.91
C LEU A 275 0.22 -1.80 -4.64
N ALA A 276 1.04 -1.05 -5.36
CA ALA A 276 2.28 -1.59 -5.91
C ALA A 276 3.17 -2.16 -4.79
N GLN A 277 3.86 -3.28 -5.07
CA GLN A 277 4.56 -4.06 -4.04
C GLN A 277 5.63 -3.24 -3.29
N ASP A 278 6.33 -2.36 -3.98
CA ASP A 278 7.32 -1.46 -3.43
C ASP A 278 6.71 -0.43 -2.46
N LEU A 279 5.50 0.05 -2.72
CA LEU A 279 4.76 0.93 -1.82
C LEU A 279 4.25 0.18 -0.58
N VAL A 280 3.73 -1.04 -0.78
CA VAL A 280 3.29 -1.90 0.33
C VAL A 280 4.43 -2.17 1.31
N LEU A 281 5.60 -2.55 0.79
CA LEU A 281 6.80 -2.82 1.60
C LEU A 281 7.23 -1.60 2.44
N GLN A 282 7.15 -0.39 1.88
CA GLN A 282 7.47 0.84 2.62
C GLN A 282 6.53 1.06 3.82
N VAL A 283 5.23 0.81 3.63
CA VAL A 283 4.23 0.94 4.71
C VAL A 283 4.45 -0.15 5.76
N GLU A 284 4.67 -1.40 5.36
CA GLU A 284 4.96 -2.50 6.28
C GLU A 284 6.21 -2.24 7.13
N GLU A 285 7.29 -1.72 6.52
CA GLU A 285 8.51 -1.34 7.23
C GLU A 285 8.28 -0.23 8.25
N ALA A 286 7.41 0.74 7.94
CA ALA A 286 7.03 1.78 8.88
C ALA A 286 6.21 1.21 10.04
N LEU A 287 5.22 0.35 9.76
CA LEU A 287 4.38 -0.29 10.79
C LEU A 287 5.17 -1.20 11.71
N LYS A 288 6.12 -1.99 11.19
CA LYS A 288 7.00 -2.88 11.99
C LYS A 288 7.78 -2.13 13.07
N LYS A 289 8.12 -0.85 12.84
CA LYS A 289 8.81 0.00 13.81
C LYS A 289 7.89 0.47 14.94
N VAL A 290 6.57 0.47 14.74
CA VAL A 290 5.56 0.86 15.73
C VAL A 290 5.16 -0.39 16.50
N SER A 291 6.02 -0.79 17.44
CA SER A 291 5.78 -1.95 18.30
C SER A 291 6.32 -1.72 19.71
N ILE A 292 5.81 -2.50 20.67
CA ILE A 292 6.39 -2.57 22.01
C ILE A 292 6.31 -3.99 22.56
N GLU A 293 7.38 -4.39 23.23
CA GLU A 293 7.48 -5.69 23.88
C GLU A 293 7.12 -5.58 25.36
N PHE A 294 6.35 -6.56 25.84
CA PHE A 294 5.99 -6.74 27.23
C PHE A 294 6.44 -8.12 27.72
N PRO A 295 7.63 -8.24 28.34
CA PRO A 295 8.07 -9.50 28.91
C PRO A 295 7.26 -9.83 30.17
N TYR A 296 6.85 -11.09 30.30
CA TYR A 296 6.02 -11.59 31.39
C TYR A 296 6.51 -12.95 31.90
N ALA A 297 6.12 -13.29 33.13
CA ALA A 297 6.43 -14.58 33.75
C ALA A 297 5.30 -14.92 34.74
N LEU A 298 4.40 -15.82 34.34
CA LEU A 298 3.17 -16.14 35.07
C LEU A 298 3.47 -16.77 36.44
N SER A 299 2.84 -16.23 37.49
CA SER A 299 2.85 -16.83 38.81
C SER A 299 2.01 -18.11 38.80
N ASN A 300 2.53 -19.17 39.41
CA ASN A 300 1.75 -20.39 39.61
C ASN A 300 0.57 -20.10 40.55
N ALA A 301 -0.65 -20.48 40.17
CA ALA A 301 -1.87 -20.33 40.96
C ALA A 301 -1.78 -21.02 42.34
N LEU A 302 -0.94 -22.05 42.46
CA LEU A 302 -0.73 -22.82 43.71
C LEU A 302 0.39 -22.26 44.59
N GLY A 303 1.09 -21.20 44.16
CA GLY A 303 2.24 -20.65 44.89
C GLY A 303 3.36 -21.70 45.05
N PRO A 304 3.99 -21.82 46.24
CA PRO A 304 4.99 -22.87 46.52
C PRO A 304 4.35 -24.25 46.80
N GLY A 305 3.03 -24.36 46.82
CA GLY A 305 2.32 -25.62 47.06
C GLY A 305 2.54 -26.62 45.91
N SER A 306 2.58 -27.90 46.25
CA SER A 306 2.71 -29.00 45.29
C SER A 306 1.45 -29.86 45.27
N ILE A 307 1.18 -30.47 44.11
CA ILE A 307 0.08 -31.42 43.95
C ILE A 307 0.63 -32.84 44.13
N GLY A 308 0.00 -33.62 45.01
CA GLY A 308 0.23 -35.05 45.07
C GLY A 308 -0.38 -35.76 43.86
N LEU A 309 0.43 -36.51 43.10
CA LEU A 309 -0.03 -37.35 41.99
C LEU A 309 0.11 -38.83 42.33
N SER A 310 -0.99 -39.57 42.19
CA SER A 310 -1.01 -41.02 42.12
C SER A 310 -1.75 -41.41 40.85
N LEU A 311 -1.05 -42.05 39.91
CA LEU A 311 -1.60 -42.43 38.61
C LEU A 311 -1.15 -43.84 38.28
N GLU A 312 -2.13 -44.70 38.05
CA GLU A 312 -1.95 -46.11 37.66
C GLU A 312 -2.53 -46.31 36.26
N GLU A 313 -1.84 -47.08 35.43
CA GLU A 313 -2.23 -47.36 34.06
C GLU A 313 -2.82 -48.77 33.96
N TYR A 314 -3.97 -48.91 33.30
CA TYR A 314 -4.66 -50.20 33.18
C TYR A 314 -4.88 -50.58 31.71
N SER A 315 -4.85 -51.87 31.41
CA SER A 315 -5.19 -52.42 30.10
C SER A 315 -6.69 -52.28 29.83
N ILE A 316 -7.13 -52.43 28.58
CA ILE A 316 -8.56 -52.46 28.24
C ILE A 316 -9.29 -53.60 28.96
N SER A 317 -8.56 -54.67 29.33
CA SER A 317 -9.08 -55.81 30.09
C SER A 317 -9.09 -55.58 31.61
N GLY A 318 -8.56 -54.44 32.09
CA GLY A 318 -8.51 -54.07 33.51
C GLY A 318 -7.25 -54.51 34.26
N ASP A 319 -6.22 -55.00 33.57
CA ASP A 319 -4.95 -55.40 34.20
C ASP A 319 -4.06 -54.18 34.46
N LEU A 320 -3.44 -54.08 35.63
CA LEU A 320 -2.46 -53.02 35.92
C LEU A 320 -1.24 -53.18 35.00
N LEU A 321 -0.90 -52.11 34.29
CA LEU A 321 0.24 -52.04 33.39
C LEU A 321 1.50 -51.59 34.15
N PRO A 322 2.69 -52.10 33.77
CA PRO A 322 3.97 -51.64 34.33
C PRO A 322 4.44 -50.31 33.71
N SER A 323 3.69 -49.75 32.77
CA SER A 323 4.03 -48.50 32.09
C SER A 323 3.78 -47.27 32.97
N SER A 324 4.42 -46.17 32.62
CA SER A 324 4.31 -44.88 33.30
C SER A 324 4.15 -43.72 32.31
N TYR A 325 3.58 -44.00 31.14
CA TYR A 325 3.41 -43.02 30.05
C TYR A 325 2.51 -41.85 30.45
N ALA A 326 1.34 -42.13 31.02
CA ALA A 326 0.39 -41.12 31.48
C ALA A 326 0.96 -40.33 32.66
N LYS A 327 1.63 -41.00 33.60
CA LYS A 327 2.29 -40.32 34.73
C LYS A 327 3.40 -39.38 34.26
N THR A 328 4.22 -39.83 33.31
CA THR A 328 5.30 -39.04 32.72
C THR A 328 4.74 -37.85 31.95
N ALA A 329 3.76 -38.09 31.07
CA ALA A 329 3.10 -37.05 30.30
C ALA A 329 2.43 -35.98 31.19
N PHE A 330 1.74 -36.40 32.25
CA PHE A 330 1.12 -35.49 33.21
C PHE A 330 2.17 -34.66 33.98
N SER A 331 3.26 -35.30 34.41
CA SER A 331 4.35 -34.62 35.12
C SER A 331 5.07 -33.62 34.22
N GLU A 332 5.32 -33.97 32.96
CA GLU A 332 5.91 -33.07 31.97
C GLU A 332 5.00 -31.90 31.63
N GLY A 333 3.70 -32.13 31.44
CA GLY A 333 2.71 -31.07 31.25
C GLY A 333 2.64 -30.13 32.45
N SER A 334 2.51 -30.68 33.65
CA SER A 334 2.46 -29.90 34.90
C SER A 334 3.73 -29.07 35.12
N LYS A 335 4.91 -29.60 34.76
CA LYS A 335 6.17 -28.85 34.80
C LYS A 335 6.16 -27.64 33.87
N ARG A 336 5.56 -27.75 32.67
CA ARG A 336 5.43 -26.61 31.72
C ARG A 336 4.58 -25.50 32.33
N ASP A 337 3.51 -25.88 33.02
CA ASP A 337 2.62 -24.94 33.74
C ASP A 337 3.22 -24.48 35.08
N GLY A 338 4.40 -24.99 35.44
CA GLY A 338 5.08 -24.61 36.66
C GLY A 338 4.51 -25.18 37.94
N ILE A 339 3.68 -26.20 37.82
CA ILE A 339 3.01 -26.89 38.90
C ILE A 339 3.96 -28.00 39.41
N PRO A 340 4.51 -27.88 40.63
CA PRO A 340 5.34 -28.93 41.18
C PRO A 340 4.48 -30.13 41.57
N ILE A 341 4.80 -31.29 41.00
CA ILE A 341 4.16 -32.57 41.29
C ILE A 341 5.00 -33.36 42.29
N LEU A 342 4.35 -33.87 43.33
CA LEU A 342 4.92 -34.85 44.26
C LEU A 342 4.27 -36.19 43.98
N ASP A 343 5.08 -37.21 43.71
CA ASP A 343 4.57 -38.57 43.62
C ASP A 343 4.12 -39.06 44.99
N VAL A 344 2.86 -39.46 45.10
CA VAL A 344 2.28 -40.04 46.31
C VAL A 344 1.74 -41.42 46.01
N VAL A 345 2.00 -42.35 46.91
CA VAL A 345 1.41 -43.67 46.91
C VAL A 345 0.14 -43.58 47.74
N LEU A 346 -1.02 -43.70 47.09
CA LEU A 346 -2.29 -43.78 47.80
C LEU A 346 -2.57 -45.25 48.10
N GLU A 347 -2.36 -45.65 49.35
CA GLU A 347 -2.83 -46.96 49.81
C GLU A 347 -4.35 -46.92 49.87
N ARG A 348 -5.03 -47.85 49.18
CA ARG A 348 -6.46 -48.06 49.40
C ARG A 348 -6.63 -48.44 50.87
N ALA A 349 -7.32 -47.62 51.64
CA ALA A 349 -7.83 -48.02 52.94
C ALA A 349 -8.62 -49.32 52.73
N ALA A 350 -8.24 -50.38 53.43
CA ALA A 350 -8.96 -51.63 53.37
C ALA A 350 -10.43 -51.36 53.74
N GLU A 351 -11.37 -51.97 53.01
CA GLU A 351 -12.82 -51.89 53.31
C GLU A 351 -13.16 -52.33 54.75
N SER A 352 -12.20 -52.88 55.51
CA SER A 352 -12.35 -53.23 56.93
C SER A 352 -12.36 -52.06 57.91
N GLU A 353 -12.13 -50.81 57.48
CA GLU A 353 -12.20 -49.63 58.36
C GLU A 353 -13.48 -48.77 58.17
N LEU A 354 -14.45 -49.24 57.37
CA LEU A 354 -15.75 -48.58 57.17
C LEU A 354 -16.95 -49.42 57.68
N GLU A 355 -16.72 -50.40 58.57
CA GLU A 355 -17.77 -51.04 59.37
C GLU A 355 -17.94 -50.42 60.75
#